data_AF-A0A931XPA7-F1
#
_entry.id   AF-A0A931XPA7-F1
#
_cell.length_a   1.000
_cell.length_b   1.000
_cell.length_c   1.000
_cell.angle_alpha   90.00
_cell.angle_beta   90.00
_cell.angle_gamma   90.00
#
_symmetry.space_group_name_H-M   'P 1'
#
loop_
_entity.id
_entity.type
_entity.pdbx_description
1 polymer ?
#
loop_
_entity_poly.entity_id
_entity_poly.type
_entity_poly.pdbx_seq_one_letter_code
_entity_poly.pdbx_strand_id
1 'polypeptide(L)'
;VDHGVIQAKDLAELKAAQDFLLRVRNELHFGAGKHQDQLTFEEQERVSRALGFEGERKLKAVEVFMRSYYLHASQVNRLASLIIHRLTEPAGAGASKRQVAGRKIRAGITIARGYLWISDPALLTAEPENLIGIFAEVQKHNAAISEETRELIRDHIGLIDEKLRRSASACGPFLEILKWKERVYETLVEMHRCSVLGALIPEFGRLLCMVLHDLYHIYTVDQHSLRLVTELERLREGAFRETFPLLTQLAREIENVEILYLALLFHDIGKGYGGGHSEIGAEMARGIARRMRLNIDDAAQLEFLVRHHLLMAHTAFRRDLEDDKTIIDFARAMGNGSNLKMLYLLTYADIRAVGPQVWNNWKAALLEDLYLQASGILEKEDKGEFRREDRRSRCRRIRARLRRRFSAKYGAEKLQRFLETLPDRYFLATPEDEIPAHLELMDQFSVDGSINSPSRGESRDGSINSPSRAGTREGFVSSVRHFPEREYSEMAICAEDRPGLFARITGVFAACGAHHGPAKMGARGRAFGQGPDRSGRCGARRGGVGPPVLVQEARAQGVHRDSDRQRGLGRLYDCRSVHPGSHRRPLPNYLRDAPARDLHPPRQDLHERGPSGGCVLRGR
;
A
#
# COMPACT_ATOMS: atom_id res chain seq x y z
N VAL A 1 4.04 45.21 4.02
CA VAL A 1 5.03 45.80 3.09
C VAL A 1 5.70 46.99 3.74
N ASP A 2 4.93 47.95 4.24
CA ASP A 2 5.43 49.18 4.89
C ASP A 2 6.40 48.91 6.06
N HIS A 3 6.16 47.84 6.82
CA HIS A 3 7.03 47.40 7.92
C HIS A 3 8.17 46.45 7.50
N GLY A 4 8.42 46.24 6.20
CA GLY A 4 9.49 45.35 5.70
C GLY A 4 9.28 43.85 5.91
N VAL A 5 8.16 43.43 6.50
CA VAL A 5 7.86 42.01 6.81
C VAL A 5 7.73 41.14 5.56
N ILE A 6 7.27 41.70 4.44
CA ILE A 6 7.15 41.01 3.15
C ILE A 6 7.46 41.99 2.02
N GLN A 7 7.92 41.46 0.88
CA GLN A 7 8.19 42.25 -0.32
C GLN A 7 6.89 42.53 -1.10
N ALA A 8 6.94 43.49 -2.03
CA ALA A 8 5.79 43.78 -2.89
C ALA A 8 5.39 42.59 -3.77
N LYS A 9 6.37 41.80 -4.23
CA LYS A 9 6.14 40.55 -4.98
C LYS A 9 5.33 39.53 -4.17
N ASP A 10 5.68 39.35 -2.89
CA ASP A 10 5.00 38.43 -1.98
C ASP A 10 3.54 38.83 -1.76
N LEU A 11 3.27 40.13 -1.63
CA LEU A 11 1.90 40.63 -1.47
C LEU A 11 1.06 40.40 -2.75
N ALA A 12 1.66 40.57 -3.93
CA ALA A 12 0.98 40.32 -5.19
C ALA A 12 0.61 38.83 -5.34
N GLU A 13 1.53 37.92 -5.01
CA GLU A 13 1.28 36.47 -4.98
C GLU A 13 0.16 36.11 -3.99
N LEU A 14 0.20 36.67 -2.77
CA LEU A 14 -0.82 36.40 -1.76
C LEU A 14 -2.21 36.88 -2.19
N LYS A 15 -2.31 38.05 -2.84
CA LYS A 15 -3.56 38.57 -3.38
C LYS A 15 -4.11 37.70 -4.51
N ALA A 16 -3.24 37.22 -5.41
CA ALA A 16 -3.66 36.31 -6.48
C ALA A 16 -4.18 34.98 -5.91
N ALA A 17 -3.50 34.42 -4.90
CA ALA A 17 -3.96 33.21 -4.22
C ALA A 17 -5.28 33.43 -3.46
N GLN A 18 -5.44 34.56 -2.78
CA GLN A 18 -6.68 34.90 -2.11
C GLN A 18 -7.84 35.03 -3.11
N ASP A 19 -7.66 35.74 -4.22
CA ASP A 19 -8.69 35.91 -5.25
C ASP A 19 -9.11 34.53 -5.82
N PHE A 20 -8.14 33.69 -6.17
CA PHE A 20 -8.40 32.35 -6.68
C PHE A 20 -9.20 31.49 -5.68
N LEU A 21 -8.73 31.41 -4.42
CA LEU A 21 -9.38 30.59 -3.39
C LEU A 21 -10.79 31.08 -3.04
N LEU A 22 -11.02 32.41 -3.07
CA LEU A 22 -12.36 32.97 -2.88
C LEU A 22 -13.29 32.64 -4.05
N ARG A 23 -12.82 32.66 -5.30
CA ARG A 23 -13.63 32.20 -6.45
C ARG A 23 -14.04 30.74 -6.31
N VAL A 24 -13.11 29.87 -5.92
CA VAL A 24 -13.40 28.45 -5.65
C VAL A 24 -14.46 28.31 -4.56
N ARG A 25 -14.32 29.05 -3.46
CA ARG A 25 -15.27 29.03 -2.35
C ARG A 25 -16.66 29.53 -2.76
N ASN A 26 -16.72 30.62 -3.53
CA ASN A 26 -17.98 31.17 -4.03
C ASN A 26 -18.69 30.15 -4.93
N GLU A 27 -17.96 29.48 -5.83
CA GLU A 27 -18.55 28.44 -6.67
C GLU A 27 -19.08 27.25 -5.87
N LEU A 28 -18.42 26.86 -4.77
CA LEU A 28 -18.94 25.86 -3.84
C LEU A 28 -20.28 26.30 -3.23
N HIS A 29 -20.39 27.56 -2.80
CA HIS A 29 -21.59 28.09 -2.18
C HIS A 29 -22.74 28.25 -3.17
N PHE A 30 -22.46 28.77 -4.37
CA PHE A 30 -23.46 28.93 -5.43
C PHE A 30 -24.02 27.58 -5.90
N GLY A 31 -23.15 26.57 -6.06
CA GLY A 31 -23.60 25.24 -6.45
C GLY A 31 -24.40 24.50 -5.39
N ALA A 32 -24.03 24.67 -4.11
CA ALA A 32 -24.74 24.02 -3.01
C ALA A 32 -26.02 24.77 -2.58
N GLY A 33 -26.19 26.04 -2.98
CA GLY A 33 -27.26 26.92 -2.52
C GLY A 33 -27.21 27.22 -1.03
N LYS A 34 -26.08 26.92 -0.37
CA LYS A 34 -25.86 27.06 1.06
C LYS A 34 -24.37 27.17 1.35
N HIS A 35 -24.04 27.54 2.58
CA HIS A 35 -22.65 27.49 3.05
C HIS A 35 -22.08 26.07 2.92
N GLN A 36 -21.04 25.93 2.09
CA GLN A 36 -20.33 24.67 1.83
C GLN A 36 -18.85 24.96 1.57
N ASP A 37 -17.97 24.47 2.44
CA ASP A 37 -16.51 24.69 2.33
C ASP A 37 -15.72 23.38 2.12
N GLN A 38 -16.41 22.31 1.73
CA GLN A 38 -15.79 21.03 1.40
C GLN A 38 -15.69 20.86 -0.11
N LEU A 39 -14.46 20.73 -0.60
CA LEU A 39 -14.15 20.44 -2.00
C LEU A 39 -14.09 18.91 -2.22
N THR A 40 -15.25 18.26 -2.18
CA THR A 40 -15.39 16.81 -2.43
C THR A 40 -15.07 16.48 -3.89
N PHE A 41 -14.85 15.20 -4.21
CA PHE A 41 -14.53 14.75 -5.57
C PHE A 41 -15.57 15.20 -6.61
N GLU A 42 -16.86 15.12 -6.28
CA GLU A 42 -17.95 15.60 -7.14
C GLU A 42 -17.91 17.12 -7.33
N GLU A 43 -17.64 17.86 -6.25
CA GLU A 43 -17.52 19.32 -6.29
C GLU A 43 -16.29 19.78 -7.10
N GLN A 44 -15.20 19.02 -7.09
CA GLN A 44 -14.01 19.34 -7.88
C GLN A 44 -14.33 19.41 -9.38
N GLU A 45 -15.08 18.44 -9.91
CA GLU A 45 -15.49 18.45 -11.32
C GLU A 45 -16.45 19.61 -11.62
N ARG A 46 -17.41 19.87 -10.74
CA ARG A 46 -18.39 20.95 -10.94
C ARG A 46 -17.74 22.32 -10.92
N VAL A 47 -16.91 22.60 -9.91
CA VAL A 47 -16.20 23.88 -9.76
C VAL A 47 -15.19 24.07 -10.88
N SER A 48 -14.46 23.03 -11.28
CA SER A 48 -13.57 23.05 -12.44
C SER A 48 -14.29 23.55 -13.70
N ARG A 49 -15.47 22.98 -14.01
CA ARG A 49 -16.30 23.43 -15.14
C ARG A 49 -16.82 24.85 -14.99
N ALA A 50 -17.31 25.21 -13.80
CA ALA A 50 -17.88 26.53 -13.54
C ALA A 50 -16.84 27.66 -13.67
N LEU A 51 -15.59 27.41 -13.25
CA LEU A 51 -14.47 28.33 -13.40
C LEU A 51 -13.83 28.31 -14.80
N GLY A 52 -14.34 27.50 -15.73
CA GLY A 52 -13.87 27.44 -17.12
C GLY A 52 -12.51 26.78 -17.29
N PHE A 53 -12.11 25.86 -16.40
CA PHE A 53 -10.91 25.07 -16.61
C PHE A 53 -11.09 24.11 -17.79
N GLU A 54 -10.09 24.06 -18.65
CA GLU A 54 -10.00 23.12 -19.76
C GLU A 54 -8.89 22.09 -19.50
N GLY A 55 -8.98 20.94 -20.16
CA GLY A 55 -7.92 19.94 -20.10
C GLY A 55 -6.64 20.44 -20.77
N GLU A 56 -5.48 20.13 -20.19
CA GLU A 56 -4.19 20.48 -20.75
C GLU A 56 -3.42 19.21 -21.11
N ARG A 57 -3.04 19.06 -22.38
CA ARG A 57 -2.34 17.87 -22.93
C ARG A 57 -3.14 16.59 -22.69
N LYS A 58 -2.81 15.84 -21.63
CA LYS A 58 -3.46 14.58 -21.22
C LYS A 58 -4.09 14.66 -19.84
N LEU A 59 -3.97 15.81 -19.17
CA LEU A 59 -4.64 16.08 -17.90
C LEU A 59 -6.08 16.52 -18.15
N LYS A 60 -7.00 16.02 -17.33
CA LYS A 60 -8.40 16.45 -17.33
C LYS A 60 -8.51 17.87 -16.78
N ALA A 61 -9.57 18.58 -17.16
CA ALA A 61 -9.87 19.92 -16.63
C ALA A 61 -9.84 19.98 -15.10
N VAL A 62 -10.39 18.96 -14.44
CA VAL A 62 -10.40 18.84 -12.97
C VAL A 62 -8.99 18.69 -12.38
N GLU A 63 -8.09 18.00 -13.07
CA GLU A 63 -6.70 17.81 -12.64
C GLU A 63 -5.89 19.10 -12.79
N VAL A 64 -6.11 19.84 -13.87
CA VAL A 64 -5.54 21.19 -14.08
C VAL A 64 -6.04 22.16 -13.01
N PHE A 65 -7.34 22.14 -12.73
CA PHE A 65 -7.97 22.91 -11.65
C PHE A 65 -7.34 22.59 -10.29
N MET A 66 -7.28 21.30 -9.92
CA MET A 66 -6.75 20.88 -8.64
C MET A 66 -5.26 21.20 -8.50
N ARG A 67 -4.48 21.13 -9.59
CA ARG A 67 -3.09 21.60 -9.59
C ARG A 67 -2.99 23.10 -9.29
N SER A 68 -3.83 23.92 -9.94
CA SER A 68 -3.90 25.36 -9.65
C SER A 68 -4.26 25.62 -8.19
N TYR A 69 -5.22 24.90 -7.65
CA TYR A 69 -5.61 24.99 -6.24
C TYR A 69 -4.43 24.72 -5.29
N TYR A 70 -3.71 23.60 -5.47
CA TYR A 70 -2.59 23.27 -4.60
C TYR A 70 -1.39 24.22 -4.77
N LEU A 71 -1.16 24.77 -5.95
CA LEU A 71 -0.14 25.81 -6.15
C LEU A 71 -0.45 27.07 -5.32
N HIS A 72 -1.69 27.58 -5.37
CA HIS A 72 -2.10 28.72 -4.56
C HIS A 72 -2.09 28.40 -3.06
N ALA A 73 -2.57 27.22 -2.65
CA ALA A 73 -2.53 26.79 -1.24
C ALA A 73 -1.09 26.67 -0.71
N SER A 74 -0.17 26.14 -1.53
CA SER A 74 1.26 26.04 -1.21
C SER A 74 1.90 27.42 -1.05
N GLN A 75 1.57 28.37 -1.95
CA GLN A 75 2.03 29.76 -1.85
C GLN A 75 1.55 30.44 -0.56
N VAL A 76 0.27 30.29 -0.21
CA VAL A 76 -0.27 30.82 1.06
C VAL A 76 0.47 30.23 2.26
N ASN A 77 0.68 28.91 2.30
CA ASN A 77 1.38 28.24 3.39
C ASN A 77 2.83 28.72 3.53
N ARG A 78 3.54 28.88 2.40
CA ARG A 78 4.91 29.40 2.35
C ARG A 78 4.98 30.83 2.90
N LEU A 79 4.15 31.73 2.38
CA LEU A 79 4.15 33.14 2.77
C LEU A 79 3.70 33.34 4.21
N ALA A 80 2.71 32.57 4.69
CA ALA A 80 2.29 32.60 6.08
C ALA A 80 3.44 32.17 7.02
N SER A 81 4.18 31.12 6.65
CA SER A 81 5.34 30.65 7.42
C SER A 81 6.44 31.71 7.48
N LEU A 82 6.74 32.37 6.36
CA LEU A 82 7.69 33.48 6.27
C LEU A 82 7.28 34.67 7.15
N ILE A 83 6.01 35.08 7.08
CA ILE A 83 5.46 36.18 7.88
C ILE A 83 5.56 35.85 9.37
N ILE A 84 5.13 34.65 9.77
CA ILE A 84 5.23 34.20 11.16
C ILE A 84 6.68 34.26 11.62
N HIS A 85 7.60 33.67 10.84
CA HIS A 85 9.02 33.67 11.17
C HIS A 85 9.57 35.09 11.41
N ARG A 86 9.33 36.02 10.48
CA ARG A 86 9.81 37.41 10.58
C ARG A 86 9.17 38.20 11.73
N LEU A 87 7.96 37.85 12.16
CA LEU A 87 7.27 38.50 13.28
C LEU A 87 7.64 37.91 14.64
N THR A 88 7.96 36.61 14.69
CA THR A 88 8.29 35.91 15.95
C THR A 88 9.77 35.95 16.29
N GLU A 89 10.64 36.08 15.29
CA GLU A 89 12.06 36.30 15.55
C GLU A 89 12.24 37.73 16.12
N PRO A 90 12.97 37.88 17.25
CA PRO A 90 13.10 39.18 17.91
C PRO A 90 13.65 40.22 16.92
N ALA A 91 12.97 41.36 16.85
CA ALA A 91 13.13 42.47 15.90
C ALA A 91 14.54 43.12 15.82
N GLY A 92 15.57 42.52 16.42
CA GLY A 92 16.98 42.86 16.24
C GLY A 92 17.74 41.96 15.24
N ALA A 93 17.12 40.93 14.67
CA ALA A 93 17.75 40.05 13.66
C ALA A 93 17.63 40.58 12.22
N GLY A 94 16.68 41.48 11.96
CA GLY A 94 16.32 41.92 10.60
C GLY A 94 17.09 43.12 10.02
N ALA A 95 18.12 43.68 10.68
CA ALA A 95 18.72 44.94 10.21
C ALA A 95 20.24 45.09 10.42
N SER A 96 20.98 44.02 10.71
CA SER A 96 22.44 44.12 10.74
C SER A 96 23.08 42.88 10.17
N LYS A 97 24.04 43.10 9.26
CA LYS A 97 25.16 42.24 8.86
C LYS A 97 26.02 41.77 10.05
N ARG A 98 25.40 41.41 11.18
CA ARG A 98 26.07 40.87 12.34
C ARG A 98 26.22 39.40 12.06
N GLN A 99 27.46 39.02 11.77
CA GLN A 99 28.00 37.66 11.92
C GLN A 99 27.11 36.88 12.88
N VAL A 100 26.29 35.99 12.35
CA VAL A 100 25.53 35.09 13.22
C VAL A 100 26.62 34.29 13.94
N ALA A 101 26.85 34.60 15.21
CA ALA A 101 27.89 33.97 16.01
C ALA A 101 27.52 32.49 16.12
N GLY A 102 28.14 31.71 15.23
CA GLY A 102 27.77 30.34 14.95
C GLY A 102 29.00 29.57 14.53
N ARG A 103 28.89 28.24 14.56
CA ARG A 103 29.96 27.36 14.12
C ARG A 103 30.14 27.54 12.61
N LYS A 104 31.27 28.12 12.20
CA LYS A 104 31.64 28.21 10.78
C LYS A 104 31.91 26.80 10.24
N ILE A 105 31.19 26.42 9.20
CA ILE A 105 31.39 25.12 8.54
C ILE A 105 32.47 25.26 7.48
N ARG A 106 32.34 26.28 6.62
CA ARG A 106 33.36 26.72 5.67
C ARG A 106 33.17 28.20 5.31
N ALA A 107 33.97 28.72 4.38
CA ALA A 107 33.80 30.09 3.88
C ALA A 107 32.35 30.30 3.38
N GLY A 108 31.72 31.40 3.78
CA GLY A 108 30.34 31.72 3.38
C GLY A 108 29.21 30.94 4.07
N ILE A 109 29.51 29.85 4.81
CA ILE A 109 28.48 28.98 5.43
C ILE A 109 28.70 28.82 6.94
N THR A 110 27.66 29.11 7.72
CA THR A 110 27.68 29.04 9.18
C THR A 110 26.44 28.34 9.71
N ILE A 111 26.59 27.57 10.79
CA ILE A 111 25.45 27.02 11.53
C ILE A 111 25.30 27.75 12.87
N ALA A 112 24.12 28.29 13.12
CA ALA A 112 23.80 28.98 14.35
C ALA A 112 22.38 28.63 14.80
N ARG A 113 22.22 28.34 16.10
CA ARG A 113 20.94 27.94 16.71
C ARG A 113 20.24 26.77 15.99
N GLY A 114 21.03 25.85 15.42
CA GLY A 114 20.51 24.71 14.65
C GLY A 114 20.12 25.03 13.20
N TYR A 115 20.28 26.28 12.74
CA TYR A 115 20.00 26.69 11.37
C TYR A 115 21.29 26.94 10.59
N LEU A 116 21.32 26.51 9.33
CA LEU A 116 22.36 26.85 8.36
C LEU A 116 22.03 28.20 7.71
N TRP A 117 23.06 29.05 7.66
CA TRP A 117 23.03 30.39 7.10
C TRP A 117 24.09 30.52 6.00
N ILE A 118 23.71 31.09 4.85
CA ILE A 118 24.65 31.62 3.87
C ILE A 118 24.96 33.08 4.27
N SER A 119 26.18 33.31 4.74
CA SER A 119 26.64 34.63 5.20
C SER A 119 27.01 35.58 4.05
N ASP A 120 27.33 35.02 2.88
CA ASP A 120 27.71 35.78 1.69
C ASP A 120 26.86 35.34 0.48
N PRO A 121 25.85 36.14 0.08
CA PRO A 121 25.03 35.85 -1.11
C PRO A 121 25.82 35.65 -2.41
N ALA A 122 27.00 36.28 -2.54
CA ALA A 122 27.82 36.16 -3.74
C ALA A 122 28.31 34.72 -3.96
N LEU A 123 28.35 33.90 -2.91
CA LEU A 123 28.71 32.49 -2.95
C LEU A 123 27.88 31.70 -3.98
N LEU A 124 26.57 31.95 -4.07
CA LEU A 124 25.70 31.20 -4.99
C LEU A 124 25.89 31.59 -6.45
N THR A 125 26.33 32.83 -6.71
CA THR A 125 26.62 33.29 -8.08
C THR A 125 28.01 32.83 -8.52
N ALA A 126 28.99 32.85 -7.61
CA ALA A 126 30.35 32.40 -7.88
C ALA A 126 30.44 30.88 -8.04
N GLU A 127 29.70 30.14 -7.21
CA GLU A 127 29.71 28.67 -7.14
C GLU A 127 28.26 28.13 -7.09
N PRO A 128 27.54 28.08 -8.24
CA PRO A 128 26.14 27.66 -8.32
C PRO A 128 25.86 26.24 -7.80
N GLU A 129 26.85 25.35 -7.77
CA GLU A 129 26.76 24.02 -7.17
C GLU A 129 26.34 24.05 -5.69
N ASN A 130 26.58 25.18 -4.99
CA ASN A 130 26.15 25.36 -3.61
C ASN A 130 24.63 25.37 -3.46
N LEU A 131 23.87 25.65 -4.53
CA LEU A 131 22.40 25.50 -4.53
C LEU A 131 21.96 24.06 -4.23
N ILE A 132 22.84 23.07 -4.42
CA ILE A 132 22.58 21.65 -4.15
C ILE A 132 23.43 21.18 -2.97
N GLY A 133 24.73 21.51 -2.98
CA GLY A 133 25.69 21.05 -1.97
C GLY A 133 25.34 21.44 -0.53
N ILE A 134 24.66 22.57 -0.33
CA ILE A 134 24.23 23.02 1.00
C ILE A 134 23.28 22.02 1.65
N PHE A 135 22.41 21.35 0.91
CA PHE A 135 21.48 20.37 1.47
C PHE A 135 22.19 19.15 2.05
N ALA A 136 23.30 18.72 1.42
CA ALA A 136 24.16 17.68 1.97
C ALA A 136 24.82 18.13 3.29
N GLU A 137 25.22 19.41 3.40
CA GLU A 137 25.76 19.97 4.64
C GLU A 137 24.70 20.06 5.74
N VAL A 138 23.48 20.48 5.41
CA VAL A 138 22.32 20.51 6.32
C VAL A 138 22.06 19.12 6.89
N GLN A 139 22.01 18.10 6.03
CA GLN A 139 21.79 16.72 6.42
C GLN A 139 22.92 16.20 7.31
N LYS A 140 24.18 16.36 6.88
CA LYS A 140 25.38 15.92 7.61
C LYS A 140 25.48 16.53 9.00
N HIS A 141 25.08 17.79 9.15
CA HIS A 141 25.16 18.50 10.42
C HIS A 141 23.86 18.47 11.23
N ASN A 142 22.84 17.73 10.79
CA ASN A 142 21.52 17.68 11.41
C ASN A 142 20.98 19.10 11.72
N ALA A 143 21.13 20.00 10.75
CA ALA A 143 20.65 21.36 10.83
C ALA A 143 19.32 21.52 10.08
N ALA A 144 18.64 22.64 10.30
CA ALA A 144 17.59 23.15 9.43
C ALA A 144 18.16 24.28 8.55
N ILE A 145 17.44 24.69 7.51
CA ILE A 145 17.81 25.87 6.70
C ILE A 145 17.10 27.09 7.28
N SER A 146 17.82 28.22 7.44
CA SER A 146 17.19 29.49 7.84
C SER A 146 16.24 30.00 6.75
N GLU A 147 15.20 30.75 7.09
CA GLU A 147 14.26 31.24 6.07
C GLU A 147 14.93 32.20 5.07
N GLU A 148 15.89 33.00 5.52
CA GLU A 148 16.71 33.88 4.69
C GLU A 148 17.53 33.08 3.68
N THR A 149 18.08 31.95 4.11
CA THR A 149 18.81 31.05 3.21
C THR A 149 17.87 30.40 2.20
N ARG A 150 16.65 30.03 2.60
CA ARG A 150 15.63 29.52 1.66
C ARG A 150 15.23 30.57 0.62
N GLU A 151 14.97 31.81 1.05
CA GLU A 151 14.68 32.93 0.16
C GLU A 151 15.84 33.18 -0.81
N LEU A 152 17.06 33.23 -0.29
CA LEU A 152 18.27 33.43 -1.09
C LEU A 152 18.45 32.32 -2.16
N ILE A 153 18.24 31.05 -1.79
CA ILE A 153 18.27 29.92 -2.72
C ILE A 153 17.18 30.07 -3.80
N ARG A 154 15.95 30.44 -3.42
CA ARG A 154 14.85 30.65 -4.36
C ARG A 154 15.12 31.79 -5.33
N ASP A 155 15.67 32.90 -4.86
CA ASP A 155 16.03 34.05 -5.70
C ASP A 155 17.12 33.70 -6.72
N HIS A 156 17.95 32.68 -6.45
CA HIS A 156 19.02 32.20 -7.34
C HIS A 156 18.69 30.88 -8.05
N ILE A 157 17.45 30.39 -7.98
CA ILE A 157 17.07 29.07 -8.53
C ILE A 157 17.34 28.97 -10.04
N GLY A 158 17.30 30.10 -10.75
CA GLY A 158 17.57 30.20 -12.18
C GLY A 158 19.01 29.85 -12.58
N LEU A 159 19.95 29.80 -11.64
CA LEU A 159 21.32 29.36 -11.90
C LEU A 159 21.42 27.83 -12.08
N ILE A 160 20.38 27.06 -11.74
CA ILE A 160 20.29 25.63 -12.03
C ILE A 160 19.87 25.42 -13.50
N ASP A 161 20.82 25.69 -14.39
CA ASP A 161 20.69 25.52 -15.82
C ASP A 161 21.06 24.10 -16.29
N GLU A 162 20.97 23.86 -17.60
CA GLU A 162 21.28 22.54 -18.17
C GLU A 162 22.77 22.15 -18.03
N LYS A 163 23.66 23.14 -17.94
CA LYS A 163 25.09 22.89 -17.73
C LYS A 163 25.34 22.40 -16.31
N LEU A 164 24.75 23.06 -15.30
CA LEU A 164 24.87 22.67 -13.91
C LEU A 164 24.22 21.29 -13.68
N ARG A 165 23.04 21.02 -14.24
CA ARG A 165 22.38 19.71 -14.09
C ARG A 165 23.22 18.52 -14.60
N ARG A 166 24.15 18.74 -15.54
CA ARG A 166 25.05 17.71 -16.10
C ARG A 166 26.43 17.68 -15.44
N SER A 167 26.70 18.61 -14.51
CA SER A 167 27.99 18.71 -13.85
C SER A 167 28.11 17.65 -12.75
N ALA A 168 29.32 17.12 -12.57
CA ALA A 168 29.61 16.23 -11.46
C ALA A 168 29.49 16.95 -10.10
N SER A 169 29.77 18.26 -10.06
CA SER A 169 29.66 19.10 -8.86
C SER A 169 28.22 19.26 -8.38
N ALA A 170 27.22 19.15 -9.26
CA ALA A 170 25.80 19.16 -8.90
C ALA A 170 25.28 17.75 -8.56
N CYS A 171 25.62 16.75 -9.37
CA CYS A 171 25.10 15.38 -9.22
C CYS A 171 25.70 14.67 -7.99
N GLY A 172 26.98 14.88 -7.71
CA GLY A 172 27.68 14.27 -6.58
C GLY A 172 26.99 14.54 -5.25
N PRO A 173 26.81 15.80 -4.82
CA PRO A 173 26.14 16.10 -3.56
C PRO A 173 24.70 15.57 -3.48
N PHE A 174 23.96 15.53 -4.58
CA PHE A 174 22.62 14.95 -4.59
C PHE A 174 22.65 13.44 -4.34
N LEU A 175 23.55 12.70 -5.00
CA LEU A 175 23.72 11.27 -4.73
C LEU A 175 24.23 11.00 -3.32
N GLU A 176 25.11 11.84 -2.78
CA GLU A 176 25.54 11.75 -1.38
C GLU A 176 24.37 11.93 -0.39
N ILE A 177 23.41 12.81 -0.69
CA ILE A 177 22.19 12.97 0.11
C ILE A 177 21.41 11.66 0.18
N LEU A 178 21.26 10.97 -0.97
CA LEU A 178 20.52 9.72 -1.07
C LEU A 178 21.26 8.53 -0.43
N LYS A 179 22.60 8.54 -0.47
CA LYS A 179 23.45 7.53 0.17
C LYS A 179 23.49 7.66 1.70
N TRP A 180 23.20 8.85 2.20
CA TRP A 180 23.32 9.13 3.63
C TRP A 180 22.40 8.23 4.46
N LYS A 181 22.84 7.94 5.68
CA LYS A 181 22.18 6.95 6.55
C LYS A 181 20.83 7.39 7.11
N GLU A 182 20.59 8.69 7.22
CA GLU A 182 19.46 9.28 7.95
C GLU A 182 18.99 10.57 7.26
N ARG A 183 17.75 10.98 7.50
CA ARG A 183 17.20 12.29 7.10
C ARG A 183 17.14 12.54 5.59
N VAL A 184 17.09 11.50 4.78
CA VAL A 184 16.96 11.60 3.32
C VAL A 184 15.63 12.26 2.96
N TYR A 185 14.53 11.82 3.58
CA TYR A 185 13.20 12.40 3.39
C TYR A 185 13.16 13.89 3.72
N GLU A 186 13.61 14.29 4.91
CA GLU A 186 13.60 15.69 5.34
C GLU A 186 14.43 16.57 4.40
N THR A 187 15.58 16.06 3.95
CA THR A 187 16.46 16.79 3.04
C THR A 187 15.80 16.95 1.67
N LEU A 188 15.19 15.90 1.11
CA LEU A 188 14.47 15.97 -0.17
C LEU A 188 13.23 16.86 -0.10
N VAL A 189 12.48 16.83 1.02
CA VAL A 189 11.36 17.73 1.28
C VAL A 189 11.83 19.18 1.32
N GLU A 190 12.97 19.44 1.95
CA GLU A 190 13.53 20.79 2.01
C GLU A 190 14.02 21.27 0.64
N MET A 191 14.67 20.39 -0.15
CA MET A 191 15.02 20.68 -1.54
C MET A 191 13.78 20.97 -2.39
N HIS A 192 12.68 20.23 -2.18
CA HIS A 192 11.40 20.45 -2.84
C HIS A 192 10.81 21.81 -2.47
N ARG A 193 10.76 22.15 -1.17
CA ARG A 193 10.28 23.45 -0.66
C ARG A 193 11.06 24.65 -1.21
N CYS A 194 12.35 24.48 -1.43
CA CYS A 194 13.21 25.49 -2.06
C CYS A 194 13.17 25.46 -3.60
N SER A 195 12.34 24.61 -4.20
CA SER A 195 12.26 24.35 -5.66
C SER A 195 13.53 23.76 -6.29
N VAL A 196 14.56 23.46 -5.49
CA VAL A 196 15.85 22.89 -5.94
C VAL A 196 15.66 21.50 -6.52
N LEU A 197 14.84 20.65 -5.90
CA LEU A 197 14.62 19.28 -6.40
C LEU A 197 14.03 19.27 -7.82
N GLY A 198 13.00 20.11 -8.06
CA GLY A 198 12.37 20.24 -9.37
C GLY A 198 13.25 20.97 -10.40
N ALA A 199 14.10 21.90 -9.96
CA ALA A 199 15.05 22.58 -10.84
C ALA A 199 16.22 21.66 -11.25
N LEU A 200 16.69 20.80 -10.33
CA LEU A 200 17.74 19.80 -10.59
C LEU A 200 17.22 18.65 -11.48
N ILE A 201 15.97 18.24 -11.27
CA ILE A 201 15.31 17.16 -12.00
C ILE A 201 14.01 17.70 -12.63
N PRO A 202 14.08 18.34 -13.81
CA PRO A 202 12.93 18.98 -14.44
C PRO A 202 11.73 18.04 -14.66
N GLU A 203 11.98 16.76 -14.90
CA GLU A 203 10.95 15.73 -15.05
C GLU A 203 10.15 15.56 -13.76
N PHE A 204 10.82 15.59 -12.60
CA PHE A 204 10.16 15.57 -11.28
C PHE A 204 9.48 16.93 -10.99
N GLY A 205 10.09 18.04 -11.39
CA GLY A 205 9.48 19.37 -11.27
C GLY A 205 8.12 19.51 -11.98
N ARG A 206 7.87 18.73 -13.04
CA ARG A 206 6.56 18.68 -13.71
C ARG A 206 5.45 18.07 -12.84
N LEU A 207 5.81 17.24 -11.87
CA LEU A 207 4.87 16.60 -10.92
C LEU A 207 4.43 17.55 -9.80
N LEU A 208 5.03 18.75 -9.71
CA LEU A 208 4.71 19.73 -8.67
C LEU A 208 3.21 20.01 -8.62
N CYS A 209 2.61 19.71 -7.45
CA CYS A 209 1.18 19.85 -7.19
C CYS A 209 0.28 19.12 -8.19
N MET A 210 0.80 18.12 -8.91
CA MET A 210 0.00 17.34 -9.86
C MET A 210 -0.98 16.46 -9.09
N VAL A 211 -2.27 16.66 -9.32
CA VAL A 211 -3.34 15.81 -8.80
C VAL A 211 -3.83 14.94 -9.93
N LEU A 212 -3.90 13.63 -9.69
CA LEU A 212 -4.65 12.74 -10.56
C LEU A 212 -6.03 12.51 -9.96
N HIS A 213 -7.05 12.64 -10.79
CA HIS A 213 -8.43 12.50 -10.35
C HIS A 213 -8.80 11.01 -10.32
N ASP A 214 -8.23 10.30 -9.34
CA ASP A 214 -8.49 8.89 -9.05
C ASP A 214 -8.84 8.68 -7.56
N LEU A 215 -9.48 7.55 -7.26
CA LEU A 215 -10.04 7.28 -5.93
C LEU A 215 -8.99 6.89 -4.88
N TYR A 216 -7.74 6.71 -5.27
CA TYR A 216 -6.73 6.08 -4.43
C TYR A 216 -5.70 7.08 -3.92
N HIS A 217 -5.30 8.08 -4.71
CA HIS A 217 -4.27 9.04 -4.30
C HIS A 217 -4.86 10.24 -3.55
N ILE A 218 -4.59 10.30 -2.24
CA ILE A 218 -4.95 11.47 -1.41
C ILE A 218 -3.88 12.58 -1.45
N TYR A 219 -2.70 12.28 -2.01
CA TYR A 219 -1.58 13.21 -2.14
C TYR A 219 -1.35 13.57 -3.61
N THR A 220 -0.81 14.76 -3.86
CA THR A 220 -0.26 15.10 -5.18
C THR A 220 0.90 14.17 -5.52
N VAL A 221 1.16 13.92 -6.80
CA VAL A 221 2.13 12.90 -7.25
C VAL A 221 3.52 13.16 -6.68
N ASP A 222 3.97 14.41 -6.64
CA ASP A 222 5.25 14.81 -6.04
C ASP A 222 5.33 14.49 -4.53
N GLN A 223 4.25 14.77 -3.78
CA GLN A 223 4.19 14.50 -2.34
C GLN A 223 4.07 13.00 -2.05
N HIS A 224 3.36 12.25 -2.90
CA HIS A 224 3.31 10.80 -2.84
C HIS A 224 4.72 10.21 -3.00
N SER A 225 5.44 10.58 -4.07
CA SER A 225 6.83 10.14 -4.29
C SER A 225 7.76 10.44 -3.11
N LEU A 226 7.65 11.63 -2.49
CA LEU A 226 8.42 11.96 -1.29
C LEU A 226 8.03 11.09 -0.09
N ARG A 227 6.74 10.75 0.08
CA ARG A 227 6.30 9.88 1.18
C ARG A 227 6.84 8.45 1.07
N LEU A 228 7.08 7.93 -0.13
CA LEU A 228 7.72 6.63 -0.29
C LEU A 228 9.10 6.61 0.38
N VAL A 229 9.85 7.71 0.31
CA VAL A 229 11.17 7.85 0.93
C VAL A 229 11.10 7.67 2.44
N THR A 230 10.14 8.33 3.12
CA THR A 230 10.01 8.19 4.58
C THR A 230 9.60 6.76 4.98
N GLU A 231 8.75 6.08 4.20
CA GLU A 231 8.36 4.71 4.52
C GLU A 231 9.53 3.73 4.37
N LEU A 232 10.43 3.94 3.40
CA LEU A 232 11.68 3.18 3.30
C LEU A 232 12.64 3.51 4.45
N GLU A 233 12.81 4.79 4.80
CA GLU A 233 13.67 5.17 5.94
C GLU A 233 13.21 4.53 7.25
N ARG A 234 11.91 4.57 7.54
CA ARG A 234 11.33 3.91 8.72
C ARG A 234 11.60 2.41 8.75
N LEU A 235 11.55 1.73 7.60
CA LEU A 235 11.97 0.32 7.50
C LEU A 235 13.46 0.15 7.85
N ARG A 236 14.34 0.98 7.28
CA ARG A 236 15.80 0.90 7.53
C ARG A 236 16.15 1.15 8.99
N GLU A 237 15.47 2.12 9.61
CA GLU A 237 15.58 2.43 11.04
C GLU A 237 15.06 1.29 11.94
N GLY A 238 14.23 0.40 11.39
CA GLY A 238 13.68 -0.76 12.10
C GLY A 238 12.37 -0.50 12.81
N ALA A 239 11.64 0.56 12.44
CA ALA A 239 10.33 0.88 13.00
C ALA A 239 9.32 -0.27 12.87
N PHE A 240 9.55 -1.20 11.94
CA PHE A 240 8.68 -2.34 11.66
C PHE A 240 9.36 -3.69 11.86
N ARG A 241 10.42 -3.77 12.68
CA ARG A 241 11.16 -5.03 12.91
C ARG A 241 10.26 -6.19 13.37
N GLU A 242 9.29 -5.90 14.24
CA GLU A 242 8.38 -6.92 14.78
C GLU A 242 7.24 -7.23 13.79
N THR A 243 6.72 -6.22 13.09
CA THR A 243 5.56 -6.37 12.21
C THR A 243 5.92 -6.91 10.82
N PHE A 244 7.03 -6.45 10.25
CA PHE A 244 7.54 -6.82 8.91
C PHE A 244 9.03 -7.17 8.99
N PRO A 245 9.39 -8.29 9.67
CA PRO A 245 10.79 -8.64 9.92
C PRO A 245 11.59 -8.83 8.63
N LEU A 246 11.04 -9.51 7.63
CA LEU A 246 11.71 -9.72 6.35
C LEU A 246 11.95 -8.41 5.60
N LEU A 247 10.93 -7.57 5.42
CA LEU A 247 11.09 -6.25 4.77
C LEU A 247 12.12 -5.38 5.47
N THR A 248 12.08 -5.36 6.80
CA THR A 248 13.03 -4.61 7.64
C THR A 248 14.47 -5.10 7.44
N GLN A 249 14.66 -6.42 7.40
CA GLN A 249 15.96 -7.04 7.12
C GLN A 249 16.43 -6.64 5.71
N LEU A 250 15.61 -6.86 4.68
CA LEU A 250 15.95 -6.57 3.29
C LEU A 250 16.30 -5.10 3.08
N ALA A 251 15.58 -4.18 3.73
CA ALA A 251 15.85 -2.75 3.65
C ALA A 251 17.23 -2.36 4.20
N ARG A 252 17.71 -3.08 5.23
CA ARG A 252 19.03 -2.85 5.85
C ARG A 252 20.18 -3.45 5.05
N GLU A 253 19.91 -4.48 4.26
CA GLU A 253 20.89 -5.18 3.42
C GLU A 253 21.06 -4.57 2.02
N ILE A 254 20.42 -3.44 1.72
CA ILE A 254 20.57 -2.81 0.41
C ILE A 254 21.94 -2.17 0.29
N GLU A 255 22.69 -2.56 -0.74
CA GLU A 255 24.00 -1.99 -1.07
C GLU A 255 23.84 -0.63 -1.78
N ASN A 256 23.09 -0.59 -2.89
CA ASN A 256 22.90 0.62 -3.71
C ASN A 256 21.60 1.33 -3.36
N VAL A 257 21.48 1.83 -2.12
CA VAL A 257 20.24 2.42 -1.60
C VAL A 257 19.82 3.70 -2.35
N GLU A 258 20.78 4.45 -2.87
CA GLU A 258 20.53 5.64 -3.68
C GLU A 258 19.75 5.32 -4.95
N ILE A 259 19.96 4.15 -5.56
CA ILE A 259 19.24 3.71 -6.75
C ILE A 259 17.79 3.38 -6.40
N LEU A 260 17.57 2.75 -5.24
CA LEU A 260 16.21 2.55 -4.74
C LEU A 260 15.53 3.88 -4.45
N TYR A 261 16.18 4.84 -3.78
CA TYR A 261 15.58 6.16 -3.54
C TYR A 261 15.25 6.91 -4.83
N LEU A 262 16.12 6.85 -5.84
CA LEU A 262 15.80 7.39 -7.17
C LEU A 262 14.57 6.69 -7.77
N ALA A 263 14.48 5.36 -7.67
CA ALA A 263 13.33 4.61 -8.14
C ALA A 263 12.04 4.98 -7.38
N LEU A 264 12.09 5.19 -6.07
CA LEU A 264 10.95 5.69 -5.27
C LEU A 264 10.49 7.06 -5.76
N LEU A 265 11.42 7.99 -6.02
CA LEU A 265 11.07 9.31 -6.54
C LEU A 265 10.48 9.25 -7.94
N PHE A 266 10.96 8.33 -8.79
CA PHE A 266 10.67 8.30 -10.22
C PHE A 266 9.64 7.26 -10.65
N HIS A 267 9.15 6.38 -9.77
CA HIS A 267 8.24 5.30 -10.13
C HIS A 267 7.05 5.79 -10.97
N ASP A 268 6.54 6.98 -10.62
CA ASP A 268 5.38 7.62 -11.23
C ASP A 268 5.71 8.84 -12.10
N ILE A 269 6.99 9.04 -12.48
CA ILE A 269 7.44 10.23 -13.22
C ILE A 269 6.81 10.38 -14.61
N GLY A 270 6.33 9.28 -15.18
CA GLY A 270 5.61 9.26 -16.46
C GLY A 270 4.13 9.66 -16.37
N LYS A 271 3.59 9.93 -15.17
CA LYS A 271 2.20 10.39 -15.01
C LYS A 271 2.00 11.76 -15.69
N GLY A 272 0.82 11.97 -16.25
CA GLY A 272 0.47 13.20 -16.98
C GLY A 272 0.85 13.23 -18.48
N TYR A 273 1.52 12.19 -19.01
CA TYR A 273 1.85 12.08 -20.45
C TYR A 273 0.87 11.22 -21.26
N GLY A 274 -0.05 10.52 -20.58
CA GLY A 274 -1.01 9.59 -21.18
C GLY A 274 -0.38 8.26 -21.64
N GLY A 275 -1.15 7.17 -21.63
CA GLY A 275 -0.65 5.84 -21.99
C GLY A 275 0.05 5.11 -20.82
N GLY A 276 0.97 4.19 -21.14
CA GLY A 276 1.74 3.42 -20.16
C GLY A 276 2.78 4.26 -19.43
N HIS A 277 2.41 4.77 -18.24
CA HIS A 277 3.26 5.71 -17.48
C HIS A 277 4.54 5.05 -16.99
N SER A 278 4.53 3.74 -16.74
CA SER A 278 5.72 2.98 -16.32
C SER A 278 6.76 2.94 -17.44
N GLU A 279 6.35 2.72 -18.70
CA GLU A 279 7.26 2.71 -19.85
C GLU A 279 7.84 4.09 -20.13
N ILE A 280 7.00 5.12 -20.13
CA ILE A 280 7.41 6.52 -20.31
C ILE A 280 8.36 6.94 -19.18
N GLY A 281 8.03 6.57 -17.94
CA GLY A 281 8.85 6.83 -16.77
C GLY A 281 10.23 6.17 -16.88
N ALA A 282 10.30 4.94 -17.40
CA ALA A 282 11.55 4.22 -17.61
C ALA A 282 12.45 4.91 -18.65
N GLU A 283 11.88 5.42 -19.75
CA GLU A 283 12.63 6.21 -20.74
C GLU A 283 13.19 7.51 -20.15
N MET A 284 12.39 8.20 -19.32
CA MET A 284 12.84 9.39 -18.59
C MET A 284 13.93 9.05 -17.59
N ALA A 285 13.77 7.98 -16.82
CA ALA A 285 14.75 7.50 -15.84
C ALA A 285 16.10 7.22 -16.49
N ARG A 286 16.13 6.63 -17.71
CA ARG A 286 17.36 6.46 -18.49
C ARG A 286 18.01 7.80 -18.89
N GLY A 287 17.21 8.81 -19.23
CA GLY A 287 17.70 10.17 -19.48
C GLY A 287 18.31 10.81 -18.25
N ILE A 288 17.62 10.68 -17.11
CA ILE A 288 18.04 11.21 -15.81
C ILE A 288 19.32 10.52 -15.33
N ALA A 289 19.40 9.19 -15.41
CA ALA A 289 20.57 8.41 -15.03
C ALA A 289 21.83 8.84 -15.78
N ARG A 290 21.71 9.07 -17.09
CA ARG A 290 22.81 9.61 -17.92
C ARG A 290 23.22 11.01 -17.48
N ARG A 291 22.26 11.88 -17.19
CA ARG A 291 22.51 13.25 -16.69
C ARG A 291 23.22 13.23 -15.33
N MET A 292 22.83 12.31 -14.46
CA MET A 292 23.41 12.06 -13.14
C MET A 292 24.74 11.29 -13.17
N ARG A 293 25.18 10.83 -14.35
CA ARG A 293 26.43 10.08 -14.55
C ARG A 293 26.47 8.75 -13.78
N LEU A 294 25.32 8.09 -13.64
CA LEU A 294 25.26 6.73 -13.11
C LEU A 294 26.01 5.77 -14.04
N ASN A 295 26.60 4.72 -13.48
CA ASN A 295 27.18 3.64 -14.28
C ASN A 295 26.07 2.86 -15.01
N ILE A 296 26.48 1.99 -15.94
CA ILE A 296 25.56 1.27 -16.81
C ILE A 296 24.61 0.36 -16.01
N ASP A 297 25.12 -0.31 -14.99
CA ASP A 297 24.37 -1.28 -14.20
C ASP A 297 23.33 -0.59 -13.30
N ASP A 298 23.72 0.49 -12.62
CA ASP A 298 22.84 1.33 -11.80
C ASP A 298 21.75 1.99 -12.66
N ALA A 299 22.10 2.47 -13.86
CA ALA A 299 21.14 3.06 -14.79
C ALA A 299 20.13 2.01 -15.28
N ALA A 300 20.58 0.79 -15.58
CA ALA A 300 19.72 -0.31 -15.99
C ALA A 300 18.80 -0.78 -14.85
N GLN A 301 19.32 -0.84 -13.63
CA GLN A 301 18.51 -1.19 -12.45
C GLN A 301 17.46 -0.12 -12.15
N LEU A 302 17.82 1.17 -12.21
CA LEU A 302 16.85 2.26 -12.06
C LEU A 302 15.74 2.19 -13.13
N GLU A 303 16.12 2.01 -14.40
CA GLU A 303 15.15 1.85 -15.48
C GLU A 303 14.23 0.65 -15.26
N PHE A 304 14.80 -0.49 -14.83
CA PHE A 304 14.06 -1.70 -14.52
C PHE A 304 13.01 -1.45 -13.43
N LEU A 305 13.41 -0.84 -12.31
CA LEU A 305 12.52 -0.57 -11.18
C LEU A 305 11.37 0.35 -11.59
N VAL A 306 11.65 1.44 -12.32
CA VAL A 306 10.61 2.36 -12.79
C VAL A 306 9.68 1.68 -13.80
N ARG A 307 10.21 0.88 -14.73
CA ARG A 307 9.41 0.14 -15.71
C ARG A 307 8.47 -0.87 -15.04
N HIS A 308 8.95 -1.57 -14.03
CA HIS A 308 8.25 -2.72 -13.45
C HIS A 308 7.60 -2.43 -12.10
N HIS A 309 7.51 -1.17 -11.65
CA HIS A 309 7.02 -0.81 -10.31
C HIS A 309 5.64 -1.40 -9.96
N LEU A 310 4.75 -1.61 -10.94
CA LEU A 310 3.44 -2.23 -10.73
C LEU A 310 3.43 -3.76 -10.78
N LEU A 311 4.49 -4.39 -11.29
CA LEU A 311 4.50 -5.81 -11.64
C LEU A 311 4.29 -6.70 -10.42
N MET A 312 4.93 -6.38 -9.29
CA MET A 312 4.80 -7.18 -8.08
C MET A 312 3.40 -7.07 -7.47
N ALA A 313 2.88 -5.85 -7.30
CA ALA A 313 1.51 -5.64 -6.82
C ALA A 313 0.45 -6.30 -7.73
N HIS A 314 0.60 -6.18 -9.05
CA HIS A 314 -0.29 -6.83 -10.00
C HIS A 314 -0.22 -8.35 -9.92
N THR A 315 0.97 -8.92 -9.76
CA THR A 315 1.14 -10.37 -9.64
C THR A 315 0.54 -10.87 -8.33
N ALA A 316 0.93 -10.27 -7.20
CA ALA A 316 0.48 -10.68 -5.87
C ALA A 316 -1.03 -10.56 -5.67
N PHE A 317 -1.67 -9.50 -6.21
CA PHE A 317 -3.09 -9.23 -5.92
C PHE A 317 -4.06 -9.67 -7.02
N ARG A 318 -3.59 -10.00 -8.22
CA ARG A 318 -4.47 -10.33 -9.37
C ARG A 318 -4.17 -11.67 -10.03
N ARG A 319 -3.11 -12.37 -9.63
CA ARG A 319 -2.75 -13.69 -10.17
C ARG A 319 -2.84 -14.75 -9.08
N ASP A 320 -2.84 -16.00 -9.53
CA ASP A 320 -2.81 -17.16 -8.64
C ASP A 320 -1.37 -17.47 -8.25
N LEU A 321 -1.02 -17.28 -6.97
CA LEU A 321 0.31 -17.58 -6.45
C LEU A 321 0.54 -19.08 -6.23
N GLU A 322 -0.48 -19.92 -6.38
CA GLU A 322 -0.33 -21.39 -6.36
C GLU A 322 0.12 -21.94 -7.73
N ASP A 323 0.05 -21.13 -8.79
CA ASP A 323 0.52 -21.52 -10.11
C ASP A 323 2.03 -21.33 -10.23
N ASP A 324 2.77 -22.43 -10.17
CA ASP A 324 4.23 -22.47 -10.37
C ASP A 324 4.65 -21.67 -11.63
N LYS A 325 3.84 -21.67 -12.71
CA LYS A 325 4.16 -20.90 -13.92
C LYS A 325 4.15 -19.40 -13.64
N THR A 326 3.17 -18.89 -12.91
CA THR A 326 3.08 -17.48 -12.53
C THR A 326 4.32 -17.04 -11.75
N ILE A 327 4.76 -17.85 -10.78
CA ILE A 327 5.95 -17.56 -9.98
C ILE A 327 7.23 -17.61 -10.83
N ILE A 328 7.37 -18.61 -11.70
CA ILE A 328 8.53 -18.73 -12.62
C ILE A 328 8.60 -17.54 -13.57
N ASP A 329 7.47 -17.18 -14.19
CA ASP A 329 7.43 -16.06 -15.15
C ASP A 329 7.74 -14.73 -14.43
N PHE A 330 7.26 -14.54 -13.20
CA PHE A 330 7.61 -13.38 -12.36
C PHE A 330 9.10 -13.36 -11.98
N ALA A 331 9.65 -14.48 -11.50
CA ALA A 331 11.06 -14.60 -11.13
C ALA A 331 11.98 -14.28 -12.32
N ARG A 332 11.68 -14.85 -13.49
CA ARG A 332 12.42 -14.55 -14.73
C ARG A 332 12.32 -13.10 -15.15
N ALA A 333 11.17 -12.46 -14.95
CA ALA A 333 11.02 -11.03 -15.19
C ALA A 333 11.91 -10.18 -14.27
N MET A 334 12.20 -10.64 -13.03
CA MET A 334 13.15 -9.94 -12.14
C MET A 334 14.59 -10.07 -12.64
N GLY A 335 14.93 -11.21 -13.23
CA GLY A 335 16.25 -11.52 -13.77
C GLY A 335 17.30 -11.84 -12.70
N ASN A 336 17.33 -11.12 -11.57
CA ASN A 336 18.24 -11.36 -10.46
C ASN A 336 17.63 -10.98 -9.09
N GLY A 337 18.27 -11.44 -8.01
CA GLY A 337 17.80 -11.20 -6.64
C GLY A 337 17.83 -9.74 -6.20
N SER A 338 18.75 -8.92 -6.75
CA SER A 338 18.84 -7.49 -6.43
C SER A 338 17.59 -6.73 -6.91
N ASN A 339 17.18 -6.98 -8.15
CA ASN A 339 15.95 -6.43 -8.73
C ASN A 339 14.71 -6.88 -7.96
N LEU A 340 14.62 -8.17 -7.60
CA LEU A 340 13.51 -8.69 -6.80
C LEU A 340 13.43 -7.99 -5.42
N LYS A 341 14.57 -7.86 -4.73
CA LYS A 341 14.66 -7.19 -3.42
C LYS A 341 14.22 -5.73 -3.50
N MET A 342 14.78 -4.97 -4.44
CA MET A 342 14.45 -3.55 -4.60
C MET A 342 13.01 -3.32 -5.05
N LEU A 343 12.48 -4.16 -5.95
CA LEU A 343 11.08 -4.05 -6.39
C LEU A 343 10.10 -4.35 -5.25
N TYR A 344 10.43 -5.30 -4.38
CA TYR A 344 9.61 -5.59 -3.20
C TYR A 344 9.55 -4.39 -2.25
N LEU A 345 10.69 -3.78 -1.95
CA LEU A 345 10.77 -2.59 -1.09
C LEU A 345 10.07 -1.38 -1.71
N LEU A 346 10.21 -1.18 -3.02
CA LEU A 346 9.48 -0.14 -3.76
C LEU A 346 7.97 -0.36 -3.67
N THR A 347 7.51 -1.59 -3.91
CA THR A 347 6.09 -1.95 -3.85
C THR A 347 5.51 -1.75 -2.46
N TYR A 348 6.27 -2.11 -1.41
CA TYR A 348 5.90 -1.82 -0.03
C TYR A 348 5.71 -0.31 0.18
N ALA A 349 6.73 0.48 -0.17
CA ALA A 349 6.73 1.92 0.08
C ALA A 349 5.56 2.61 -0.65
N ASP A 350 5.31 2.23 -1.90
CA ASP A 350 4.22 2.78 -2.72
C ASP A 350 2.86 2.54 -2.05
N ILE A 351 2.52 1.28 -1.77
CA ILE A 351 1.22 0.91 -1.17
C ILE A 351 1.04 1.55 0.22
N ARG A 352 2.11 1.64 1.02
CA ARG A 352 2.09 2.21 2.37
C ARG A 352 1.91 3.74 2.34
N ALA A 353 2.53 4.42 1.37
CA ALA A 353 2.48 5.87 1.22
C ALA A 353 1.10 6.38 0.75
N VAL A 354 0.29 5.56 0.07
CA VAL A 354 -1.08 5.93 -0.34
C VAL A 354 -1.95 6.31 0.87
N GLY A 355 -1.84 5.56 1.97
CA GLY A 355 -2.57 5.85 3.19
C GLY A 355 -2.65 4.69 4.18
N PRO A 356 -2.99 4.98 5.46
CA PRO A 356 -2.87 4.03 6.56
C PRO A 356 -3.77 2.79 6.42
N GLN A 357 -4.88 2.90 5.69
CA GLN A 357 -5.85 1.80 5.50
C GLN A 357 -5.58 0.96 4.24
N VAL A 358 -4.62 1.38 3.40
CA VAL A 358 -4.35 0.71 2.12
C VAL A 358 -3.44 -0.50 2.33
N TRP A 359 -2.45 -0.37 3.20
CA TRP A 359 -1.57 -1.49 3.59
C TRP A 359 -2.20 -2.30 4.72
N ASN A 360 -2.31 -3.61 4.53
CA ASN A 360 -2.83 -4.55 5.54
C ASN A 360 -2.03 -5.87 5.53
N ASN A 361 -2.18 -6.68 6.60
CA ASN A 361 -1.41 -7.91 6.78
C ASN A 361 -1.65 -8.93 5.66
N TRP A 362 -2.86 -8.96 5.11
CA TRP A 362 -3.16 -9.82 3.96
C TRP A 362 -2.32 -9.46 2.73
N LYS A 363 -2.24 -8.16 2.37
CA LYS A 363 -1.37 -7.70 1.27
C LYS A 363 0.10 -7.98 1.57
N ALA A 364 0.53 -7.74 2.82
CA ALA A 364 1.89 -8.03 3.25
C ALA A 364 2.24 -9.51 3.05
N ALA A 365 1.37 -10.43 3.48
CA ALA A 365 1.57 -11.86 3.33
C ALA A 365 1.65 -12.31 1.87
N LEU A 366 0.82 -11.75 0.97
CA LEU A 366 0.88 -12.08 -0.47
C LEU A 366 2.16 -11.61 -1.14
N LEU A 367 2.61 -10.40 -0.79
CA LEU A 367 3.86 -9.86 -1.33
C LEU A 367 5.08 -10.64 -0.81
N GLU A 368 5.08 -10.98 0.49
CA GLU A 368 6.11 -11.79 1.11
C GLU A 368 6.18 -13.19 0.51
N ASP A 369 5.04 -13.86 0.33
CA ASP A 369 4.97 -15.18 -0.29
C ASP A 369 5.51 -15.16 -1.72
N LEU A 370 5.08 -14.19 -2.55
CA LEU A 370 5.61 -14.02 -3.90
C LEU A 370 7.13 -13.78 -3.90
N TYR A 371 7.64 -12.94 -2.98
CA TYR A 371 9.06 -12.67 -2.84
C TYR A 371 9.85 -13.94 -2.51
N LEU A 372 9.42 -14.69 -1.49
CA LEU A 372 10.12 -15.90 -1.03
C LEU A 372 10.13 -16.99 -2.11
N GLN A 373 9.00 -17.20 -2.79
CA GLN A 373 8.90 -18.18 -3.86
C GLN A 373 9.78 -17.78 -5.06
N ALA A 374 9.77 -16.51 -5.47
CA ALA A 374 10.60 -16.01 -6.57
C ALA A 374 12.10 -16.06 -6.23
N SER A 375 12.49 -15.69 -5.00
CA SER A 375 13.88 -15.77 -4.52
C SER A 375 14.39 -17.21 -4.59
N GLY A 376 13.59 -18.18 -4.13
CA GLY A 376 13.95 -19.59 -4.19
C GLY A 376 14.06 -20.16 -5.60
N ILE A 377 13.46 -19.52 -6.62
CA ILE A 377 13.65 -19.88 -8.04
C ILE A 377 14.97 -19.30 -8.55
N LEU A 378 15.21 -18.00 -8.32
CA LEU A 378 16.42 -17.31 -8.75
C LEU A 378 17.68 -17.97 -8.16
N GLU A 379 17.67 -18.29 -6.86
CA GLU A 379 18.78 -19.01 -6.20
C GLU A 379 19.07 -20.38 -6.82
N LYS A 380 18.06 -21.08 -7.32
CA LYS A 380 18.24 -22.37 -8.01
C LYS A 380 18.73 -22.18 -9.44
N GLU A 381 18.27 -21.14 -10.13
CA GLU A 381 18.75 -20.79 -11.48
C GLU A 381 20.24 -20.41 -11.42
N ASP A 382 20.64 -19.58 -10.45
CA ASP A 382 22.04 -19.19 -10.23
C ASP A 382 22.96 -20.38 -9.94
N LYS A 383 22.47 -21.40 -9.22
CA LYS A 383 23.19 -22.65 -8.95
C LYS A 383 23.19 -23.64 -10.11
N GLY A 384 22.50 -23.35 -11.21
CA GLY A 384 22.30 -24.29 -12.33
C GLY A 384 21.43 -25.50 -11.97
N GLU A 385 20.75 -25.47 -10.83
CA GLU A 385 19.95 -26.55 -10.26
C GLU A 385 18.46 -26.44 -10.64
N PHE A 386 18.06 -25.34 -11.27
CA PHE A 386 16.68 -25.14 -11.70
C PHE A 386 16.29 -26.12 -12.80
N ARG A 387 15.58 -27.18 -12.42
CA ARG A 387 14.83 -28.02 -13.35
C ARG A 387 13.36 -27.67 -13.19
N ARG A 388 12.70 -27.37 -14.31
CA ARG A 388 11.24 -27.24 -14.35
C ARG A 388 10.64 -28.60 -14.00
N GLU A 389 10.30 -28.77 -12.73
CA GLU A 389 9.84 -30.04 -12.23
C GLU A 389 8.44 -30.31 -12.74
N ASP A 390 8.21 -31.49 -13.33
CA ASP A 390 6.88 -31.87 -13.79
C ASP A 390 5.91 -31.92 -12.60
N ARG A 391 4.86 -31.10 -12.67
CA ARG A 391 3.83 -30.94 -11.65
C ARG A 391 3.25 -32.30 -11.21
N ARG A 392 3.02 -33.21 -12.16
CA ARG A 392 2.51 -34.56 -11.86
C ARG A 392 3.53 -35.39 -11.08
N SER A 393 4.80 -35.27 -11.41
CA SER A 393 5.89 -35.93 -10.70
C SER A 393 6.05 -35.41 -9.27
N ARG A 394 5.92 -34.10 -9.05
CA ARG A 394 5.90 -33.49 -7.70
C ARG A 394 4.70 -33.99 -6.88
N CYS A 395 3.48 -33.93 -7.41
CA CYS A 395 2.28 -34.47 -6.75
C CYS A 395 2.43 -35.96 -6.40
N ARG A 396 2.97 -36.78 -7.32
CA ARG A 396 3.21 -38.21 -7.06
C ARG A 396 4.14 -38.44 -5.87
N ARG A 397 5.22 -37.67 -5.75
CA ARG A 397 6.14 -37.77 -4.60
C ARG A 397 5.49 -37.32 -3.30
N ILE A 398 4.71 -36.23 -3.31
CA ILE A 398 3.96 -35.75 -2.13
C ILE A 398 2.99 -36.84 -1.67
N ARG A 399 2.15 -37.37 -2.57
CA ARG A 399 1.23 -38.49 -2.25
C ARG A 399 1.98 -39.71 -1.70
N ALA A 400 3.14 -40.06 -2.27
CA ALA A 400 3.97 -41.16 -1.77
C ALA A 400 4.56 -40.90 -0.37
N ARG A 401 4.94 -39.65 -0.05
CA ARG A 401 5.39 -39.26 1.30
C ARG A 401 4.25 -39.32 2.31
N LEU A 402 3.08 -38.78 1.95
CA LEU A 402 1.88 -38.84 2.78
C LEU A 402 1.47 -40.29 3.10
N ARG A 403 1.49 -41.18 2.11
CA ARG A 403 1.26 -42.62 2.32
C ARG A 403 2.24 -43.21 3.33
N ARG A 404 3.54 -42.96 3.15
CA ARG A 404 4.57 -43.49 4.06
C ARG A 404 4.40 -42.98 5.49
N ARG A 405 4.09 -41.69 5.66
CA ARG A 405 4.02 -41.05 6.98
C ARG A 405 2.73 -41.34 7.73
N PHE A 406 1.60 -41.45 7.03
CA PHE A 406 0.27 -41.44 7.66
C PHE A 406 -0.54 -42.73 7.49
N SER A 407 -0.08 -43.70 6.68
CA SER A 407 -0.81 -44.97 6.48
C SER A 407 -1.02 -45.78 7.77
N ALA A 408 -0.03 -45.80 8.67
CA ALA A 408 -0.14 -46.49 9.95
C ALA A 408 -1.18 -45.85 10.89
N LYS A 409 -1.31 -44.52 10.85
CA LYS A 409 -2.20 -43.76 11.75
C LYS A 409 -3.67 -43.80 11.30
N TYR A 410 -3.91 -43.66 10.00
CA TYR A 410 -5.29 -43.50 9.48
C TYR A 410 -5.79 -44.72 8.70
N GLY A 411 -4.96 -45.74 8.51
CA GLY A 411 -5.25 -46.90 7.66
C GLY A 411 -4.98 -46.62 6.18
N ALA A 412 -4.35 -47.59 5.50
CA ALA A 412 -3.90 -47.43 4.12
C ALA A 412 -5.05 -47.14 3.15
N GLU A 413 -6.18 -47.84 3.27
CA GLU A 413 -7.32 -47.65 2.38
C GLU A 413 -8.00 -46.28 2.53
N LYS A 414 -8.20 -45.83 3.77
CA LYS A 414 -8.86 -44.55 4.06
C LYS A 414 -8.02 -43.40 3.51
N LEU A 415 -6.72 -43.42 3.80
CA LEU A 415 -5.78 -42.44 3.27
C LEU A 415 -5.73 -42.48 1.74
N GLN A 416 -5.73 -43.67 1.13
CA GLN A 416 -5.74 -43.82 -0.31
C GLN A 416 -6.96 -43.15 -0.96
N ARG A 417 -8.17 -43.42 -0.44
CA ARG A 417 -9.41 -42.79 -0.94
C ARG A 417 -9.36 -41.27 -0.87
N PHE A 418 -8.84 -40.72 0.24
CA PHE A 418 -8.65 -39.28 0.38
C PHE A 418 -7.66 -38.72 -0.65
N LEU A 419 -6.51 -39.38 -0.82
CA LEU A 419 -5.47 -38.95 -1.77
C LEU A 419 -5.94 -38.95 -3.24
N GLU A 420 -6.84 -39.88 -3.59
CA GLU A 420 -7.46 -39.99 -4.91
C GLU A 420 -8.63 -39.02 -5.12
N THR A 421 -9.28 -38.59 -4.03
CA THR A 421 -10.46 -37.72 -4.10
C THR A 421 -10.09 -36.26 -4.41
N LEU A 422 -8.94 -35.80 -3.93
CA LEU A 422 -8.52 -34.40 -4.06
C LEU A 422 -7.69 -34.15 -5.33
N PRO A 423 -7.86 -32.99 -5.99
CA PRO A 423 -7.11 -32.66 -7.19
C PRO A 423 -5.63 -32.42 -6.90
N ASP A 424 -4.77 -32.58 -7.92
CA ASP A 424 -3.32 -32.36 -7.80
C ASP A 424 -2.96 -30.99 -7.19
N ARG A 425 -3.72 -29.94 -7.52
CA ARG A 425 -3.53 -28.57 -6.98
C ARG A 425 -3.56 -28.52 -5.45
N TYR A 426 -4.45 -29.31 -4.82
CA TYR A 426 -4.58 -29.33 -3.36
C TYR A 426 -3.26 -29.79 -2.71
N PHE A 427 -2.62 -30.82 -3.27
CA PHE A 427 -1.37 -31.36 -2.73
C PHE A 427 -0.16 -30.46 -2.97
N LEU A 428 -0.25 -29.52 -3.91
CA LEU A 428 0.81 -28.56 -4.18
C LEU A 428 0.69 -27.32 -3.30
N ALA A 429 -0.53 -26.91 -2.99
CA ALA A 429 -0.84 -25.72 -2.20
C ALA A 429 -0.98 -25.97 -0.69
N THR A 430 -1.15 -27.22 -0.26
CA THR A 430 -1.36 -27.56 1.16
C THR A 430 -0.09 -28.15 1.77
N PRO A 431 0.47 -27.54 2.84
CA PRO A 431 1.57 -28.12 3.61
C PRO A 431 1.26 -29.56 4.06
N GLU A 432 2.24 -30.46 3.95
CA GLU A 432 2.03 -31.89 4.22
C GLU A 432 1.56 -32.17 5.67
N ASP A 433 1.88 -31.29 6.62
CA ASP A 433 1.49 -31.39 8.02
C ASP A 433 0.04 -30.95 8.29
N GLU A 434 -0.58 -30.18 7.40
CA GLU A 434 -1.98 -29.72 7.53
C GLU A 434 -2.97 -30.70 6.91
N ILE A 435 -2.53 -31.48 5.93
CA ILE A 435 -3.35 -32.45 5.20
C ILE A 435 -4.09 -33.45 6.12
N PRO A 436 -3.51 -33.98 7.22
CA PRO A 436 -4.23 -34.87 8.13
C PRO A 436 -5.48 -34.25 8.78
N ALA A 437 -5.45 -32.95 9.09
CA ALA A 437 -6.61 -32.27 9.66
C ALA A 437 -7.77 -32.19 8.66
N HIS A 438 -7.48 -32.01 7.37
CA HIS A 438 -8.49 -32.04 6.31
C HIS A 438 -9.05 -33.45 6.08
N LEU A 439 -8.22 -34.49 6.23
CA LEU A 439 -8.69 -35.89 6.21
C LEU A 439 -9.68 -36.15 7.36
N GLU A 440 -9.37 -35.69 8.56
CA GLU A 440 -10.26 -35.81 9.73
C GLU A 440 -11.58 -35.04 9.52
N LEU A 441 -11.51 -33.84 8.94
CA LEU A 441 -12.68 -33.02 8.63
C LEU A 441 -13.61 -33.68 7.59
N MET A 442 -13.03 -34.30 6.55
CA MET A 442 -13.78 -35.07 5.54
C MET A 442 -14.41 -36.34 6.12
N ASP A 443 -13.75 -36.96 7.10
CA ASP A 443 -14.26 -38.14 7.78
C ASP A 443 -15.46 -37.79 8.67
N GLN A 444 -15.37 -36.71 9.45
CA GLN A 444 -16.48 -36.18 10.25
C GLN A 444 -17.71 -35.91 9.38
N PHE A 445 -17.52 -35.23 8.25
CA PHE A 445 -18.60 -34.97 7.29
C PHE A 445 -19.23 -36.27 6.73
N SER A 446 -18.42 -37.31 6.50
CA SER A 446 -18.90 -38.60 6.00
C SER A 446 -19.70 -39.38 7.04
N VAL A 447 -19.36 -39.26 8.32
CA VAL A 447 -20.06 -39.89 9.44
C VAL A 447 -21.42 -39.20 9.68
N ASP A 448 -21.46 -37.87 9.66
CA ASP A 448 -22.69 -37.09 9.86
C ASP A 448 -23.67 -37.19 8.67
N GLY A 449 -23.15 -37.36 7.45
CA GLY A 449 -23.96 -37.58 6.24
C GLY A 449 -24.57 -38.99 6.12
N SER A 450 -24.11 -39.97 6.93
CA SER A 450 -24.56 -41.38 6.88
C SER A 450 -25.86 -41.65 7.66
N ILE A 451 -26.46 -40.65 8.31
CA ILE A 451 -27.73 -40.82 9.05
C ILE A 451 -28.93 -40.46 8.15
N ASN A 452 -29.54 -41.51 7.58
CA ASN A 452 -30.81 -41.61 6.82
C ASN A 452 -30.74 -41.62 5.29
N SER A 453 -30.72 -42.83 4.72
CA SER A 453 -31.48 -43.14 3.50
C SER A 453 -32.81 -43.78 3.94
N PRO A 454 -34.01 -43.18 3.74
CA PRO A 454 -35.25 -43.86 4.06
C PRO A 454 -35.58 -44.87 2.96
N SER A 455 -35.58 -46.15 3.33
CA SER A 455 -36.28 -47.19 2.59
C SER A 455 -37.77 -46.85 2.55
N ARG A 456 -38.34 -46.83 1.34
CA ARG A 456 -39.80 -46.74 1.13
C ARG A 456 -40.45 -48.00 1.73
N GLY A 457 -41.21 -47.81 2.80
CA GLY A 457 -42.13 -48.81 3.34
C GLY A 457 -43.37 -48.09 3.87
N GLU A 458 -44.50 -48.33 3.21
CA GLU A 458 -45.83 -47.94 3.67
C GLU A 458 -46.16 -48.67 4.98
N SER A 459 -46.78 -47.97 5.95
CA SER A 459 -47.91 -48.46 6.76
C SER A 459 -48.31 -47.45 7.84
N ARG A 460 -49.60 -47.51 8.17
CA ARG A 460 -50.39 -46.56 8.97
C ARG A 460 -50.25 -46.76 10.49
N ASP A 461 -50.61 -45.68 11.18
CA ASP A 461 -51.34 -45.61 12.46
C ASP A 461 -50.57 -45.59 13.80
N GLY A 462 -51.06 -44.71 14.67
CA GLY A 462 -51.14 -44.92 16.12
C GLY A 462 -49.92 -44.72 17.03
N SER A 463 -50.03 -43.69 17.88
CA SER A 463 -49.58 -43.69 19.30
C SER A 463 -48.14 -43.29 19.68
N ILE A 464 -48.14 -42.31 20.59
CA ILE A 464 -47.13 -41.64 21.41
C ILE A 464 -46.26 -42.59 22.26
N ASN A 465 -44.93 -42.44 22.21
CA ASN A 465 -43.99 -42.18 23.35
C ASN A 465 -42.54 -42.55 22.99
N SER A 466 -41.61 -41.58 22.99
CA SER A 466 -40.19 -41.70 23.43
C SER A 466 -39.34 -40.45 23.06
N PRO A 467 -38.25 -40.17 23.78
CA PRO A 467 -37.81 -38.81 24.10
C PRO A 467 -36.80 -38.18 23.13
N SER A 468 -36.92 -36.86 23.01
CA SER A 468 -35.91 -35.83 22.68
C SER A 468 -34.52 -36.27 22.16
N ARG A 469 -34.32 -36.16 20.84
CA ARG A 469 -33.03 -35.76 20.24
C ARG A 469 -33.31 -34.86 19.03
N ALA A 470 -33.38 -33.56 19.26
CA ALA A 470 -33.39 -32.56 18.19
C ALA A 470 -31.96 -32.41 17.63
N GLY A 471 -31.59 -33.26 16.68
CA GLY A 471 -30.36 -33.13 15.92
C GLY A 471 -30.50 -32.07 14.83
N THR A 472 -29.74 -30.99 14.93
CA THR A 472 -29.53 -30.02 13.85
C THR A 472 -28.67 -30.68 12.77
N ARG A 473 -29.26 -30.89 11.58
CA ARG A 473 -28.54 -31.34 10.37
C ARG A 473 -27.78 -30.15 9.78
N GLU A 474 -26.52 -29.96 10.16
CA GLU A 474 -25.66 -29.01 9.44
C GLU A 474 -25.16 -29.68 8.16
N GLY A 475 -25.44 -29.05 7.00
CA GLY A 475 -25.05 -29.55 5.68
C GLY A 475 -23.56 -29.35 5.34
N PHE A 476 -22.72 -29.09 6.34
CA PHE A 476 -21.29 -28.87 6.26
C PHE A 476 -20.65 -29.15 7.62
N VAL A 477 -19.34 -29.41 7.65
CA VAL A 477 -18.51 -29.44 8.85
C VAL A 477 -17.42 -28.39 8.67
N SER A 478 -17.05 -27.67 9.73
CA SER A 478 -15.99 -26.66 9.65
C SER A 478 -15.05 -26.69 10.84
N SER A 479 -13.81 -26.28 10.63
CA SER A 479 -12.84 -26.02 11.69
C SER A 479 -12.25 -24.62 11.54
N VAL A 480 -11.87 -24.01 12.67
CA VAL A 480 -11.24 -22.70 12.71
C VAL A 480 -9.95 -22.80 13.52
N ARG A 481 -8.85 -22.29 12.96
CA ARG A 481 -7.55 -22.13 13.63
C ARG A 481 -7.20 -20.65 13.71
N HIS A 482 -6.90 -20.16 14.90
CA HIS A 482 -6.52 -18.76 15.12
C HIS A 482 -4.99 -18.64 15.15
N PHE A 483 -4.46 -17.62 14.48
CA PHE A 483 -3.05 -17.24 14.51
C PHE A 483 -2.92 -15.82 15.07
N PRO A 484 -2.97 -15.65 16.41
CA PRO A 484 -2.97 -14.32 17.05
C PRO A 484 -1.72 -13.50 16.69
N GLU A 485 -0.56 -14.16 16.68
CA GLU A 485 0.75 -13.59 16.29
C GLU A 485 0.76 -12.98 14.87
N ARG A 486 -0.12 -13.48 13.99
CA ARG A 486 -0.23 -13.05 12.59
C ARG A 486 -1.55 -12.32 12.30
N GLU A 487 -2.35 -12.10 13.36
CA GLU A 487 -3.65 -11.43 13.32
C GLU A 487 -4.64 -11.98 12.27
N TYR A 488 -4.61 -13.29 11.99
CA TYR A 488 -5.60 -13.91 11.10
C TYR A 488 -6.14 -15.23 11.66
N SER A 489 -7.29 -15.65 11.14
CA SER A 489 -7.87 -16.97 11.39
C SER A 489 -7.98 -17.74 10.07
N GLU A 490 -7.66 -19.03 10.11
CA GLU A 490 -7.94 -19.98 9.02
C GLU A 490 -9.22 -20.72 9.33
N MET A 491 -10.15 -20.75 8.39
CA MET A 491 -11.36 -21.55 8.46
C MET A 491 -11.34 -22.58 7.35
N ALA A 492 -11.41 -23.87 7.70
CA ALA A 492 -11.59 -24.96 6.77
C ALA A 492 -13.06 -25.40 6.80
N ILE A 493 -13.69 -25.50 5.64
CA ILE A 493 -15.10 -25.89 5.48
C ILE A 493 -15.16 -27.12 4.58
N CYS A 494 -15.81 -28.16 5.05
CA CYS A 494 -16.11 -29.40 4.35
C CYS A 494 -17.62 -29.46 4.07
N ALA A 495 -18.04 -29.41 2.82
CA ALA A 495 -19.46 -29.38 2.45
C ALA A 495 -19.74 -30.14 1.16
N GLU A 496 -21.00 -30.42 0.86
CA GLU A 496 -21.39 -30.85 -0.49
C GLU A 496 -21.14 -29.72 -1.50
N ASP A 497 -20.43 -30.02 -2.58
CA ASP A 497 -20.19 -29.05 -3.64
C ASP A 497 -21.51 -28.71 -4.37
N ARG A 498 -21.88 -27.43 -4.34
CA ARG A 498 -23.12 -26.91 -4.95
C ARG A 498 -22.82 -25.62 -5.71
N PRO A 499 -23.45 -25.38 -6.88
CA PRO A 499 -23.26 -24.15 -7.64
C PRO A 499 -23.45 -22.91 -6.77
N GLY A 500 -22.47 -22.01 -6.79
CA GLY A 500 -22.51 -20.74 -6.04
C GLY A 500 -22.23 -20.85 -4.54
N LEU A 501 -21.93 -22.04 -3.99
CA LEU A 501 -21.61 -22.20 -2.56
C LEU A 501 -20.42 -21.33 -2.15
N PHE A 502 -19.35 -21.34 -2.93
CA PHE A 502 -18.17 -20.50 -2.72
C PHE A 502 -18.52 -19.01 -2.61
N ALA A 503 -19.27 -18.49 -3.60
CA ALA A 503 -19.65 -17.08 -3.65
C ALA A 503 -20.54 -16.67 -2.45
N ARG A 504 -21.35 -17.60 -1.93
CA ARG A 504 -22.17 -17.36 -0.74
C ARG A 504 -21.31 -17.34 0.52
N ILE A 505 -20.37 -18.27 0.65
CA ILE A 505 -19.42 -18.31 1.78
C ILE A 505 -18.59 -17.02 1.81
N THR A 506 -18.02 -16.63 0.68
CA THR A 506 -17.22 -15.40 0.58
C THR A 506 -18.06 -14.15 0.81
N GLY A 507 -19.29 -14.11 0.30
CA GLY A 507 -20.23 -13.02 0.55
C GLY A 507 -20.59 -12.86 2.03
N VAL A 508 -20.77 -13.98 2.77
CA VAL A 508 -21.01 -13.94 4.21
C VAL A 508 -19.80 -13.43 4.97
N PHE A 509 -18.58 -13.87 4.63
CA PHE A 509 -17.36 -13.33 5.25
C PHE A 509 -17.23 -11.82 5.02
N ALA A 510 -17.45 -11.36 3.78
CA ALA A 510 -17.42 -9.94 3.47
C ALA A 510 -18.47 -9.14 4.26
N ALA A 511 -19.69 -9.66 4.39
CA ALA A 511 -20.77 -9.03 5.16
C ALA A 511 -20.46 -8.95 6.67
N CYS A 512 -19.71 -9.92 7.20
CA CYS A 512 -19.24 -9.93 8.58
C CYS A 512 -17.99 -9.04 8.82
N GLY A 513 -17.54 -8.28 7.81
CA GLY A 513 -16.34 -7.44 7.92
C GLY A 513 -15.04 -8.24 7.92
N ALA A 514 -15.06 -9.50 7.49
CA ALA A 514 -13.86 -10.31 7.31
C ALA A 514 -13.34 -10.15 5.88
N HIS A 515 -12.08 -9.72 5.75
CA HIS A 515 -11.38 -9.74 4.47
C HIS A 515 -10.89 -11.16 4.20
N HIS A 516 -11.29 -11.75 3.06
CA HIS A 516 -10.86 -13.09 2.68
C HIS A 516 -9.56 -13.07 1.87
N GLY A 517 -8.66 -14.02 2.16
CA GLY A 517 -7.48 -14.30 1.33
C GLY A 517 -7.76 -15.29 0.18
N PRO A 518 -6.72 -15.70 -0.58
CA PRO A 518 -6.86 -16.79 -1.55
C PRO A 518 -7.40 -18.03 -0.86
N ALA A 519 -8.39 -18.66 -1.49
CA ALA A 519 -9.06 -19.82 -0.93
C ALA A 519 -8.57 -21.10 -1.62
N LYS A 520 -8.03 -22.03 -0.83
CA LYS A 520 -7.61 -23.34 -1.37
C LYS A 520 -8.83 -24.19 -1.60
N MET A 521 -9.03 -24.66 -2.83
CA MET A 521 -10.25 -25.38 -3.20
C MET A 521 -9.95 -26.81 -3.66
N GLY A 522 -10.36 -27.80 -2.88
CA GLY A 522 -10.43 -29.20 -3.31
C GLY A 522 -11.86 -29.55 -3.70
N ALA A 523 -12.15 -29.73 -5.00
CA ALA A 523 -13.44 -30.19 -5.49
C ALA A 523 -13.30 -31.53 -6.21
N ARG A 524 -14.30 -32.40 -6.05
CA ARG A 524 -14.35 -33.74 -6.66
C ARG A 524 -14.61 -33.61 -8.17
N GLY A 525 -13.57 -33.67 -8.99
CA GLY A 525 -13.71 -33.62 -10.45
C GLY A 525 -14.08 -34.98 -11.05
N ARG A 526 -15.10 -35.03 -11.92
CA ARG A 526 -15.19 -36.10 -12.94
C ARG A 526 -13.97 -35.96 -13.86
N ALA A 527 -13.27 -37.05 -14.13
CA ALA A 527 -12.35 -37.10 -15.25
C ALA A 527 -13.16 -36.92 -16.55
N PHE A 528 -13.19 -35.71 -17.10
CA PHE A 528 -13.63 -35.50 -18.49
C PHE A 528 -12.43 -35.81 -19.38
N GLY A 529 -12.37 -37.05 -19.86
CA GLY A 529 -11.55 -37.45 -21.00
C GLY A 529 -12.36 -37.37 -22.29
N GLN A 530 -11.75 -36.71 -23.28
CA GLN A 530 -12.01 -36.78 -24.72
C GLN A 530 -13.27 -36.11 -25.29
N GLY A 531 -13.07 -35.51 -26.47
CA GLY A 531 -13.98 -34.64 -27.19
C GLY A 531 -15.27 -35.29 -27.70
N PRO A 532 -16.15 -34.51 -28.35
CA PRO A 532 -17.50 -34.94 -28.67
C PRO A 532 -17.50 -35.97 -29.81
N ASP A 533 -18.10 -37.13 -29.58
CA ASP A 533 -18.60 -38.00 -30.65
C ASP A 533 -20.09 -37.75 -30.91
N ARG A 534 -20.47 -37.79 -32.19
CA ARG A 534 -21.76 -37.41 -32.78
C ARG A 534 -22.79 -38.51 -32.59
N SER A 535 -23.35 -38.67 -31.40
CA SER A 535 -24.69 -39.29 -31.25
C SER A 535 -25.25 -39.02 -29.85
N GLY A 536 -26.13 -38.02 -29.75
CA GLY A 536 -26.71 -37.57 -28.47
C GLY A 536 -27.64 -38.58 -27.80
N ARG A 537 -27.10 -39.63 -27.15
CA ARG A 537 -27.83 -40.45 -26.17
C ARG A 537 -26.91 -40.86 -25.01
N CYS A 538 -27.13 -40.28 -23.84
CA CYS A 538 -26.53 -40.76 -22.59
C CYS A 538 -27.42 -41.86 -21.99
N GLY A 539 -26.97 -43.12 -22.08
CA GLY A 539 -27.50 -44.23 -21.28
C GLY A 539 -26.95 -44.17 -19.85
N ALA A 540 -27.82 -44.13 -18.86
CA ALA A 540 -27.45 -44.15 -17.45
C ALA A 540 -27.06 -45.57 -17.01
N ARG A 541 -25.78 -45.80 -16.71
CA ARG A 541 -25.36 -46.90 -15.82
C ARG A 541 -25.13 -46.36 -14.42
N ARG A 542 -25.92 -46.88 -13.47
CA ARG A 542 -25.78 -46.63 -12.03
C ARG A 542 -24.54 -47.37 -11.51
N GLY A 543 -23.52 -46.62 -11.11
CA GLY A 543 -22.45 -47.08 -10.23
C GLY A 543 -22.40 -46.14 -9.03
N GLY A 544 -22.69 -46.65 -7.85
CA GLY A 544 -22.81 -45.87 -6.62
C GLY A 544 -21.48 -45.31 -6.16
N VAL A 545 -21.38 -43.97 -6.13
CA VAL A 545 -20.37 -43.22 -5.39
C VAL A 545 -21.07 -41.96 -4.88
N GLY A 546 -21.01 -41.67 -3.57
CA GLY A 546 -21.74 -40.59 -2.89
C GLY A 546 -21.42 -39.17 -3.40
N PRO A 547 -22.04 -38.10 -2.86
CA PRO A 547 -21.96 -36.74 -3.42
C PRO A 547 -20.55 -36.11 -3.32
N PRO A 548 -20.25 -35.07 -4.12
CA PRO A 548 -18.94 -34.40 -4.13
C PRO A 548 -18.69 -33.59 -2.85
N VAL A 549 -17.51 -33.76 -2.25
CA VAL A 549 -17.08 -33.02 -1.04
C VAL A 549 -16.13 -31.90 -1.44
N LEU A 550 -16.42 -30.69 -0.99
CA LEU A 550 -15.61 -29.47 -1.13
C LEU A 550 -14.87 -29.25 0.18
N VAL A 551 -13.53 -29.26 0.16
CA VAL A 551 -12.72 -28.73 1.27
C VAL A 551 -12.21 -27.36 0.84
N GLN A 552 -12.64 -26.33 1.54
CA GLN A 552 -12.30 -24.95 1.28
C GLN A 552 -11.61 -24.34 2.49
N GLU A 553 -10.40 -23.81 2.29
CA GLU A 553 -9.66 -23.08 3.32
C GLU A 553 -9.74 -21.58 3.01
N ALA A 554 -10.21 -20.78 3.96
CA ALA A 554 -10.29 -19.32 3.84
C ALA A 554 -9.53 -18.66 5.00
N ARG A 555 -8.65 -17.71 4.68
CA ARG A 555 -8.00 -16.84 5.67
C ARG A 555 -8.84 -15.59 5.86
N ALA A 556 -9.21 -15.28 7.10
CA ALA A 556 -10.04 -14.15 7.46
C ALA A 556 -9.37 -13.33 8.58
N GLN A 557 -9.26 -12.01 8.39
CA GLN A 557 -8.83 -11.06 9.42
C GLN A 557 -10.06 -10.35 10.01
N GLY A 558 -10.19 -10.35 11.34
CA GLY A 558 -11.23 -9.62 12.06
C GLY A 558 -10.70 -8.31 12.62
N VAL A 559 -11.47 -7.23 12.49
CA VAL A 559 -11.14 -5.94 13.11
C VAL A 559 -11.36 -6.06 14.62
N HIS A 560 -10.28 -6.09 15.41
CA HIS A 560 -10.37 -5.99 16.86
C HIS A 560 -10.88 -4.59 17.26
N ARG A 561 -12.17 -4.49 17.56
CA ARG A 561 -12.72 -3.43 18.42
C ARG A 561 -13.43 -4.06 19.61
N ASP A 562 -12.97 -3.65 20.79
CA ASP A 562 -13.49 -3.87 22.14
C ASP A 562 -13.53 -5.30 22.72
N SER A 563 -12.72 -5.45 23.78
CA SER A 563 -12.51 -6.60 24.65
C SER A 563 -13.73 -6.99 25.51
N ASP A 564 -14.84 -6.27 25.47
CA ASP A 564 -16.04 -6.58 26.27
C ASP A 564 -17.05 -7.52 25.60
N ARG A 565 -16.84 -7.91 24.33
CA ARG A 565 -17.69 -8.89 23.63
C ARG A 565 -17.20 -10.34 23.67
N GLN A 566 -16.06 -10.62 24.30
CA GLN A 566 -15.50 -11.98 24.39
C GLN A 566 -16.35 -12.98 25.20
N ARG A 567 -17.38 -12.53 25.94
CA ARG A 567 -18.38 -13.42 26.59
C ARG A 567 -19.64 -13.69 25.76
N GLY A 568 -19.76 -13.11 24.55
CA GLY A 568 -20.95 -13.24 23.68
C GLY A 568 -20.79 -14.16 22.47
N LEU A 569 -19.56 -14.52 22.09
CA LEU A 569 -19.28 -15.32 20.88
C LEU A 569 -19.65 -16.81 21.02
N GLY A 570 -19.90 -17.28 22.24
CA GLY A 570 -20.38 -18.65 22.50
C GLY A 570 -21.91 -18.83 22.51
N ARG A 571 -22.72 -17.79 22.25
CA ARG A 571 -24.20 -17.87 22.33
C ARG A 571 -24.96 -17.43 21.07
N LEU A 572 -24.28 -17.24 19.93
CA LEU A 572 -24.90 -16.80 18.67
C LEU A 572 -25.11 -17.92 17.63
N TYR A 573 -24.85 -19.18 18.00
CA TYR A 573 -25.19 -20.37 17.22
C TYR A 573 -26.40 -21.13 17.80
N ASP A 574 -27.43 -20.40 18.24
CA ASP A 574 -28.74 -20.98 18.55
C ASP A 574 -29.81 -20.25 17.73
N CYS A 575 -30.14 -20.81 16.55
CA CYS A 575 -31.22 -20.32 15.71
C CYS A 575 -32.57 -20.71 16.33
N ARG A 576 -33.08 -19.90 17.25
CA ARG A 576 -34.50 -19.86 17.59
C ARG A 576 -35.00 -18.42 17.66
N SER A 577 -36.16 -18.22 17.05
CA SER A 577 -37.01 -17.01 17.04
C SER A 577 -36.59 -15.85 16.10
N VAL A 578 -37.11 -15.91 14.86
CA VAL A 578 -37.42 -14.72 14.07
C VAL A 578 -38.94 -14.55 14.08
N HIS A 579 -39.44 -13.46 14.66
CA HIS A 579 -40.77 -12.93 14.35
C HIS A 579 -40.71 -11.40 14.14
N PRO A 580 -41.58 -10.85 13.26
CA PRO A 580 -41.45 -9.50 12.74
C PRO A 580 -42.25 -8.49 13.57
N GLY A 581 -41.74 -7.27 13.75
CA GLY A 581 -42.56 -6.13 14.18
C GLY A 581 -41.87 -5.10 15.08
N SER A 582 -41.77 -3.88 14.56
CA SER A 582 -41.85 -2.56 15.23
C SER A 582 -41.26 -2.38 16.65
N HIS A 583 -40.34 -1.41 16.80
CA HIS A 583 -40.63 -0.13 17.48
C HIS A 583 -39.39 0.78 17.58
N ARG A 584 -39.62 2.07 17.32
CA ARG A 584 -38.75 3.21 17.66
C ARG A 584 -38.51 3.28 19.18
N ARG A 585 -37.32 3.73 19.62
CA ARG A 585 -37.11 4.77 20.68
C ARG A 585 -35.61 5.13 20.86
N PRO A 586 -35.30 6.28 21.50
CA PRO A 586 -34.13 7.13 21.18
C PRO A 586 -32.93 6.98 22.13
N LEU A 587 -31.80 7.59 21.73
CA LEU A 587 -30.54 7.71 22.47
C LEU A 587 -30.65 8.68 23.67
N PRO A 588 -30.04 8.39 24.84
CA PRO A 588 -29.90 9.36 25.92
C PRO A 588 -28.57 10.13 25.88
N ASN A 589 -28.67 11.42 26.17
CA ASN A 589 -27.60 12.38 26.47
C ASN A 589 -26.86 12.02 27.76
N TYR A 590 -25.53 12.18 27.77
CA TYR A 590 -24.76 12.43 28.99
C TYR A 590 -23.65 13.47 28.74
N LEU A 591 -23.78 14.60 29.44
CA LEU A 591 -22.77 15.64 29.68
C LEU A 591 -22.89 16.02 31.16
N ARG A 592 -21.76 16.41 31.78
CA ARG A 592 -21.48 16.84 33.18
C ARG A 592 -21.00 15.73 34.12
N ASP A 593 -19.97 15.85 34.95
CA ASP A 593 -19.07 16.92 35.41
C ASP A 593 -17.82 16.25 36.03
N ALA A 594 -16.62 16.88 35.97
CA ALA A 594 -15.54 16.78 37.00
C ALA A 594 -14.27 17.59 36.59
N PRO A 595 -13.42 18.05 37.54
CA PRO A 595 -12.76 19.36 37.49
C PRO A 595 -11.24 19.36 37.20
N ALA A 596 -10.73 20.58 36.98
CA ALA A 596 -9.36 20.95 36.63
C ALA A 596 -8.28 20.61 37.69
N ARG A 597 -7.14 20.09 37.22
CA ARG A 597 -5.81 20.21 37.85
C ARG A 597 -4.70 20.30 36.78
N ASP A 598 -3.62 20.95 37.18
CA ASP A 598 -2.54 21.58 36.40
C ASP A 598 -1.80 20.70 35.39
N LEU A 599 -1.47 21.27 34.22
CA LEU A 599 -0.60 20.67 33.20
C LEU A 599 0.50 21.65 32.76
N HIS A 600 1.74 21.22 32.98
CA HIS A 600 2.94 21.61 32.24
C HIS A 600 2.79 21.30 30.72
N PRO A 601 3.57 21.95 29.83
CA PRO A 601 3.25 22.00 28.40
C PRO A 601 3.44 20.65 27.69
N PRO A 602 2.51 20.20 26.82
CA PRO A 602 2.63 18.93 26.15
C PRO A 602 3.41 19.04 24.82
N ARG A 603 4.23 18.03 24.59
CA ARG A 603 4.73 17.60 23.27
C ARG A 603 3.52 17.21 22.40
N GLN A 604 3.50 17.65 21.15
CA GLN A 604 2.43 17.33 20.21
C GLN A 604 2.62 15.94 19.62
N ASP A 605 1.90 14.97 20.17
CA ASP A 605 1.53 13.73 19.48
C ASP A 605 0.26 13.99 18.65
N LEU A 606 0.33 13.75 17.35
CA LEU A 606 -0.80 13.85 16.42
C LEU A 606 -1.40 12.46 16.23
N HIS A 607 -2.62 12.25 16.73
CA HIS A 607 -3.46 11.11 16.35
C HIS A 607 -4.87 11.56 15.89
N GLU A 608 -5.27 10.94 14.78
CA GLU A 608 -6.62 10.58 14.31
C GLU A 608 -7.57 11.64 13.69
N ARG A 609 -7.84 11.46 12.39
CA ARG A 609 -9.11 11.78 11.72
C ARG A 609 -9.55 10.60 10.85
N GLY A 610 -10.87 10.32 10.87
CA GLY A 610 -11.52 9.24 10.14
C GLY A 610 -11.63 9.43 8.61
N PRO A 611 -12.28 8.48 7.91
CA PRO A 611 -12.17 8.31 6.47
C PRO A 611 -13.16 9.23 5.72
N SER A 612 -12.70 10.39 5.32
CA SER A 612 -13.30 11.16 4.23
C SER A 612 -12.17 11.94 3.57
N GLY A 613 -11.80 11.56 2.35
CA GLY A 613 -10.73 12.17 1.55
C GLY A 613 -11.05 13.59 1.06
N GLY A 614 -11.66 14.43 1.89
CA GLY A 614 -11.94 15.83 1.59
C GLY A 614 -10.88 16.76 2.20
N CYS A 615 -10.37 17.69 1.40
CA CYS A 615 -9.57 18.81 1.90
C CYS A 615 -10.52 19.80 2.60
N VAL A 616 -10.40 19.96 3.92
CA VAL A 616 -11.21 20.92 4.69
C VAL A 616 -10.51 22.28 4.65
N LEU A 617 -11.10 23.24 3.93
CA LEU A 617 -10.68 24.64 3.99
C LEU A 617 -11.07 25.23 5.34
N ARG A 618 -10.12 25.33 6.28
CA ARG A 618 -10.28 26.12 7.51
C ARG A 618 -9.48 27.42 7.39
N GLY A 619 -10.15 28.51 7.04
CA GLY A 619 -9.67 29.87 7.28
C GLY A 619 -10.34 30.43 8.53
N ARG A 620 -9.55 31.03 9.43
CA ARG A 620 -10.06 32.05 10.36
C ARG A 620 -10.08 33.38 9.64
#